data_AF-A0A6G1IQR4-F1
#
_entry.id   AF-A0A6G1IQR4-F1
#
_cell.length_a   1.000
_cell.length_b   1.000
_cell.length_c   1.000
_cell.angle_alpha   90.00
_cell.angle_beta   90.00
_cell.angle_gamma   90.00
#
_symmetry.space_group_name_H-M   'P 1'
#
loop_
_entity.id
_entity.type
_entity.pdbx_description
1 polymer ?
#
loop_
_entity_poly.entity_id
_entity_poly.type
_entity_poly.pdbx_seq_one_letter_code
_entity_poly.pdbx_strand_id
1 'polypeptide(L)'
;MGYVLYSLTFLILVLATAAYFLRHHWLHRLPIPEPIYTRLPTSFRDDIEAGFSSSAFDLTANVEAGDSRQGLDDAAKREVQTIMKRRGVGFDEARRLYMQSRFKKNNIGADGIPRDPKFVSFS
;
A
#
# COMPACT_ATOMS: atom_id res chain seq x y z
N MET A 1 8.45 -41.63 38.11
CA MET A 1 9.36 -40.98 37.15
C MET A 1 8.72 -40.73 35.77
N GLY A 2 8.08 -41.72 35.13
CA GLY A 2 7.43 -41.52 33.81
C GLY A 2 6.30 -40.48 33.79
N TYR A 3 5.46 -40.43 34.83
CA TYR A 3 4.36 -39.46 34.92
C TYR A 3 4.84 -37.99 34.92
N VAL A 4 5.99 -37.72 35.52
CA VAL A 4 6.59 -36.38 35.53
C VAL A 4 7.03 -35.97 34.12
N LEU A 5 7.57 -36.91 33.34
CA LEU A 5 7.95 -36.68 31.95
C LEU A 5 6.72 -36.45 31.05
N TYR A 6 5.65 -37.23 31.25
CA TYR A 6 4.40 -37.05 30.50
C TYR A 6 3.70 -35.73 30.84
N SER A 7 3.65 -35.34 32.12
CA SER A 7 3.07 -34.05 32.50
C SER A 7 3.87 -32.87 31.96
N LEU A 8 5.21 -32.98 31.94
CA LEU A 8 6.08 -31.92 31.45
C LEU A 8 5.97 -31.75 29.92
N THR A 9 5.96 -32.86 29.18
CA THR A 9 5.76 -32.84 27.72
C THR A 9 4.38 -32.30 27.35
N PHE A 10 3.33 -32.71 28.06
CA PHE A 10 1.98 -32.17 27.87
C PHE A 10 1.92 -30.66 28.13
N LEU A 11 2.54 -30.19 29.22
CA LEU A 11 2.61 -28.76 29.55
C LEU A 11 3.32 -27.95 28.46
N ILE A 12 4.45 -28.44 27.94
CA ILE A 12 5.18 -27.77 26.84
C ILE A 12 4.31 -27.66 25.59
N LEU A 13 3.57 -28.72 25.22
CA LEU A 13 2.67 -28.69 24.05
C LEU A 13 1.55 -27.67 24.23
N VAL A 14 0.94 -27.60 25.41
CA VAL A 14 -0.11 -26.61 25.71
C VAL A 14 0.45 -25.19 25.64
N LEU A 15 1.61 -24.92 26.24
CA LEU A 15 2.25 -23.60 26.20
C LEU A 15 2.68 -23.20 24.79
N ALA A 16 3.24 -24.12 24.01
CA ALA A 16 3.61 -23.87 22.61
C ALA A 16 2.38 -23.54 21.75
N THR A 17 1.29 -24.28 21.94
CA THR A 17 0.02 -24.04 21.24
C THR A 17 -0.55 -22.68 21.61
N ALA A 18 -0.61 -22.36 22.90
CA ALA A 18 -1.07 -21.05 23.37
C ALA A 18 -0.20 -19.90 22.83
N ALA A 19 1.13 -20.05 22.85
CA ALA A 19 2.05 -19.08 22.28
C ALA A 19 1.87 -18.90 20.76
N TYR A 20 1.58 -19.98 20.03
CA TYR A 20 1.29 -19.92 18.60
C TYR A 20 0.00 -19.17 18.28
N PHE A 21 -1.06 -19.34 19.08
CA PHE A 21 -2.30 -18.58 18.93
C PHE A 21 -2.13 -17.12 19.33
N LEU A 22 -1.37 -16.85 20.39
CA LEU A 22 -1.15 -15.51 20.88
C LEU A 22 -0.04 -14.77 20.11
N ARG A 23 0.58 -15.40 19.10
CA ARG A 23 1.73 -14.87 18.35
C ARG A 23 1.53 -13.44 17.87
N HIS A 24 0.33 -13.10 17.39
CA HIS A 24 0.05 -11.76 16.87
C HIS A 24 0.24 -10.64 17.92
N HIS A 25 0.06 -10.95 19.20
CA HIS A 25 0.17 -9.99 20.30
C HIS A 25 1.60 -9.78 20.80
N TRP A 26 2.57 -10.64 20.45
CA TRP A 26 3.93 -10.56 20.99
C TRP A 26 5.03 -10.59 19.94
N LEU A 27 4.72 -11.04 18.71
CA LEU A 27 5.67 -11.09 17.60
C LEU A 27 6.32 -9.72 17.30
N HIS A 28 5.58 -8.62 17.47
CA HIS A 28 6.09 -7.27 17.26
C HIS A 28 7.14 -6.82 18.28
N ARG A 29 7.27 -7.52 19.42
CA ARG A 29 8.25 -7.21 20.48
C ARG A 29 9.55 -7.96 20.31
N LEU A 30 9.55 -8.99 19.46
CA LEU A 30 10.77 -9.73 19.15
C LEU A 30 11.54 -8.98 18.06
N PRO A 31 12.86 -8.80 18.21
CA PRO A 31 13.71 -8.31 17.14
C PRO A 31 13.86 -9.42 16.09
N ILE A 32 12.82 -9.62 15.29
CA ILE A 32 12.83 -10.56 14.17
C ILE A 32 13.60 -9.85 13.04
N PRO A 33 14.69 -10.45 12.52
CA PRO A 33 15.37 -9.90 11.35
C PRO A 33 14.35 -9.75 10.22
N GLU A 34 14.22 -8.53 9.70
CA GLU A 34 13.35 -8.32 8.55
C GLU A 34 13.79 -9.24 7.41
N PRO A 35 12.85 -9.88 6.70
CA PRO A 35 13.21 -10.71 5.57
C PRO A 35 13.98 -9.86 4.56
N ILE A 36 15.15 -10.34 4.14
CA ILE A 36 16.01 -9.69 3.14
C ILE A 36 15.23 -9.39 1.84
N TYR A 37 14.16 -10.16 1.59
CA TYR A 37 13.25 -9.96 0.49
C TYR A 37 11.79 -10.01 0.99
N THR A 38 11.11 -8.87 0.92
CA THR A 38 9.65 -8.79 0.94
C THR A 38 9.13 -8.98 -0.49
N ARG A 39 8.08 -9.79 -0.69
CA ARG A 39 7.36 -9.77 -1.97
C ARG A 39 6.73 -8.39 -2.11
N LEU A 40 7.20 -7.61 -3.07
CA LEU A 40 6.45 -6.43 -3.48
C LEU A 40 5.08 -6.90 -4.01
N PRO A 41 3.99 -6.18 -3.74
CA PRO A 41 2.72 -6.41 -4.41
C PRO A 41 2.90 -5.93 -5.86
N THR A 42 3.28 -6.84 -6.77
CA THR A 42 3.72 -6.48 -8.13
C THR A 42 2.75 -6.96 -9.19
N SER A 43 1.48 -6.57 -9.13
CA SER A 43 0.63 -6.79 -10.29
C SER A 43 -0.23 -5.58 -10.60
N PHE A 44 -0.03 -5.05 -11.81
CA PHE A 44 -0.97 -4.14 -12.45
C PHE A 44 -2.39 -4.73 -12.54
N ARG A 45 -2.54 -6.06 -12.38
CA ARG A 45 -3.86 -6.75 -12.37
C ARG A 45 -4.69 -6.35 -11.17
N ASP A 46 -4.09 -6.33 -9.98
CA ASP A 46 -4.77 -5.92 -8.75
C ASP A 46 -5.21 -4.46 -8.82
N ASP A 47 -4.38 -3.61 -9.45
CA ASP A 47 -4.69 -2.20 -9.64
C ASP A 47 -5.86 -2.01 -10.63
N ILE A 48 -5.95 -2.83 -11.68
CA ILE A 48 -7.11 -2.86 -12.59
C ILE A 48 -8.36 -3.32 -11.86
N GLU A 49 -8.29 -4.40 -11.07
CA GLU A 49 -9.42 -4.93 -10.30
C GLU A 49 -9.92 -3.90 -9.25
N ALA A 50 -9.00 -3.16 -8.65
CA ALA A 50 -9.31 -2.06 -7.73
C ALA A 50 -9.88 -0.81 -8.42
N GLY A 51 -9.95 -0.78 -9.76
CA GLY A 51 -10.51 0.31 -10.54
C GLY A 51 -9.55 1.47 -10.78
N PHE A 52 -8.23 1.26 -10.70
CA PHE A 52 -7.21 2.27 -10.98
C PHE A 52 -6.79 2.34 -12.47
N SER A 53 -7.68 1.93 -13.38
CA SER A 53 -7.46 1.99 -14.83
C SER A 53 -8.59 2.76 -15.50
N SER A 54 -8.27 3.52 -16.53
CA SER A 54 -9.22 4.31 -17.33
C SER A 54 -8.81 4.35 -18.80
N SER A 55 -9.63 4.94 -19.66
CA SER A 55 -9.30 5.11 -21.09
C SER A 55 -8.04 5.96 -21.33
N ALA A 56 -7.80 6.95 -20.48
CA ALA A 56 -6.62 7.82 -20.55
C ALA A 56 -5.43 7.26 -19.76
N PHE A 57 -5.61 6.17 -19.03
CA PHE A 57 -4.60 5.54 -18.19
C PHE A 57 -4.83 4.03 -18.17
N ASP A 58 -4.37 3.37 -19.22
CA ASP A 58 -4.58 1.95 -19.45
C ASP A 58 -3.40 1.12 -18.89
N LEU A 59 -3.71 0.18 -18.01
CA LEU A 59 -2.75 -0.73 -17.39
C LEU A 59 -2.73 -2.12 -18.04
N THR A 60 -3.63 -2.40 -18.99
CA THR A 60 -3.75 -3.72 -19.63
C THR A 60 -2.48 -4.09 -20.41
N ALA A 61 -1.90 -3.15 -21.15
CA ALA A 61 -0.66 -3.35 -21.88
C ALA A 61 0.53 -3.72 -20.96
N ASN A 62 0.59 -3.15 -19.76
CA ASN A 62 1.62 -3.51 -18.76
C ASN A 62 1.44 -4.93 -18.24
N VAL A 63 0.19 -5.34 -18.02
CA VAL A 63 -0.14 -6.72 -17.62
C VAL A 63 0.24 -7.71 -18.72
N GLU A 64 -0.10 -7.41 -19.97
CA GLU A 64 0.19 -8.27 -21.13
C GLU A 64 1.69 -8.39 -21.41
N ALA A 65 2.43 -7.29 -21.26
CA ALA A 65 3.88 -7.27 -21.42
C ALA A 65 4.64 -7.92 -20.26
N GLY A 66 3.95 -8.35 -19.18
CA GLY A 66 4.59 -8.90 -17.99
C GLY A 66 5.51 -7.90 -17.30
N ASP A 67 5.12 -6.63 -17.28
CA ASP A 67 5.93 -5.52 -16.75
C ASP A 67 6.25 -5.73 -15.26
N SER A 68 7.55 -5.80 -14.93
CA SER A 68 8.04 -6.05 -13.57
C SER A 68 8.21 -4.77 -12.73
N ARG A 69 7.84 -3.61 -13.25
CA ARG A 69 7.92 -2.34 -12.49
C ARG A 69 6.96 -2.36 -11.31
N GLN A 70 7.32 -1.58 -10.28
CA GLN A 70 6.58 -1.47 -9.00
C GLN A 70 5.14 -0.92 -9.16
N GLY A 71 4.78 -0.37 -10.32
CA GLY A 71 3.45 0.15 -10.58
C GLY A 71 3.20 1.51 -9.94
N LEU A 72 1.96 1.76 -9.52
CA LEU A 72 1.55 3.03 -8.91
C LEU A 72 1.98 3.10 -7.44
N ASP A 73 2.28 4.32 -6.96
CA ASP A 73 2.59 4.57 -5.56
C ASP A 73 1.41 4.19 -4.64
N ASP A 74 1.69 3.36 -3.63
CA ASP A 74 0.68 2.83 -2.70
C ASP A 74 0.02 3.92 -1.85
N ALA A 75 0.77 4.95 -1.46
CA ALA A 75 0.23 6.04 -0.67
C ALA A 75 -0.76 6.86 -1.50
N ALA A 76 -0.39 7.22 -2.74
CA ALA A 76 -1.28 7.87 -3.69
C ALA A 76 -2.52 7.02 -3.99
N LYS A 77 -2.38 5.71 -4.22
CA LYS A 77 -3.51 4.79 -4.48
C LYS A 77 -4.55 4.83 -3.36
N ARG A 78 -4.12 4.78 -2.10
CA ARG A 78 -5.04 4.83 -0.94
C ARG A 78 -5.81 6.16 -0.88
N GLU A 79 -5.15 7.28 -1.13
CA GLU A 79 -5.82 8.59 -1.14
C GLU A 79 -6.82 8.70 -2.31
N VAL A 80 -6.42 8.30 -3.51
CA VAL A 80 -7.29 8.30 -4.69
C VAL A 80 -8.52 7.42 -4.46
N GLN A 81 -8.33 6.20 -3.94
CA GLN A 81 -9.42 5.30 -3.60
C GLN A 81 -10.38 5.89 -2.56
N THR A 82 -9.83 6.62 -1.57
CA THR A 82 -10.63 7.33 -0.58
C THR A 82 -11.49 8.41 -1.22
N ILE A 83 -10.94 9.17 -2.18
CA ILE A 83 -11.67 10.19 -2.93
C ILE A 83 -12.78 9.55 -3.77
N MET A 84 -12.49 8.45 -4.48
CA MET A 84 -13.48 7.69 -5.25
C MET A 84 -14.65 7.26 -4.36
N LYS A 85 -14.36 6.63 -3.22
CA LYS A 85 -15.38 6.16 -2.27
C LYS A 85 -16.19 7.31 -1.64
N ARG A 86 -15.53 8.41 -1.25
CA ARG A 86 -16.18 9.53 -0.56
C ARG A 86 -17.02 10.40 -1.48
N ARG A 87 -16.60 10.59 -2.73
CA ARG A 87 -17.27 11.48 -3.69
C ARG A 87 -18.08 10.75 -4.75
N GLY A 88 -17.96 9.42 -4.85
CA GLY A 88 -18.65 8.62 -5.87
C GLY A 88 -18.16 8.92 -7.28
N VAL A 89 -16.89 9.32 -7.45
CA VAL A 89 -16.31 9.70 -8.73
C VAL A 89 -15.40 8.60 -9.29
N GLY A 90 -15.21 8.58 -10.61
CA GLY A 90 -14.30 7.67 -11.29
C GLY A 90 -12.82 7.94 -11.01
N PHE A 91 -11.96 7.05 -11.50
CA PHE A 91 -10.51 7.11 -11.25
C PHE A 91 -9.85 8.41 -11.72
N ASP A 92 -10.10 8.85 -12.95
CA ASP A 92 -9.47 10.04 -13.52
C ASP A 92 -9.84 11.31 -12.74
N GLU A 93 -11.10 11.44 -12.36
CA GLU A 93 -11.56 12.57 -11.56
C GLU A 93 -10.99 12.53 -10.15
N ALA A 94 -10.96 11.37 -9.50
CA ALA A 94 -10.34 11.21 -8.20
C ALA A 94 -8.85 11.57 -8.24
N ARG A 95 -8.12 11.15 -9.28
CA ARG A 95 -6.71 11.49 -9.49
C ARG A 95 -6.51 12.99 -9.71
N ARG A 96 -7.38 13.64 -10.50
CA ARG A 96 -7.37 15.10 -10.69
C ARG A 96 -7.55 15.83 -9.36
N LEU A 97 -8.53 15.42 -8.54
CA LEU A 97 -8.79 16.02 -7.24
C LEU A 97 -7.65 15.80 -6.24
N TYR A 98 -7.05 14.60 -6.24
CA TYR A 98 -5.86 14.29 -5.46
C TYR A 98 -4.70 15.24 -5.83
N MET A 99 -4.40 15.38 -7.13
CA MET A 99 -3.34 16.26 -7.61
C MET A 99 -3.60 17.73 -7.26
N GLN A 100 -4.83 18.21 -7.43
CA GLN A 100 -5.19 19.58 -7.03
C GLN A 100 -5.01 19.81 -5.52
N SER A 101 -5.35 18.82 -4.68
CA SER A 101 -5.09 18.89 -3.25
C SER A 101 -3.59 18.96 -2.94
N ARG A 102 -2.78 18.15 -3.63
CA ARG A 102 -1.32 18.15 -3.50
C ARG A 102 -0.71 19.49 -3.95
N PHE A 103 -1.16 20.06 -5.06
CA PHE A 103 -0.71 21.39 -5.50
C PHE A 103 -1.01 22.46 -4.45
N LYS A 104 -2.25 22.50 -3.95
CA LYS A 104 -2.63 23.44 -2.89
C LYS A 104 -1.76 23.29 -1.64
N LYS A 105 -1.48 22.06 -1.20
CA LYS A 105 -0.61 21.77 -0.04
C LYS A 105 0.83 22.26 -0.24
N ASN A 106 1.32 22.28 -1.49
CA ASN A 106 2.68 22.68 -1.84
C ASN A 106 2.76 24.11 -2.41
N ASN A 107 1.73 24.94 -2.18
CA ASN A 107 1.66 26.32 -2.67
C ASN A 107 1.81 26.46 -4.21
N ILE A 108 1.25 25.49 -4.94
CA ILE A 108 1.16 25.49 -6.40
C ILE A 108 -0.28 25.83 -6.79
N GLY A 109 -0.45 26.65 -7.83
CA GLY A 109 -1.75 27.02 -8.38
C GLY A 109 -2.45 25.84 -9.07
N ALA A 110 -3.74 26.03 -9.40
CA ALA A 110 -4.52 25.01 -10.10
C ALA A 110 -4.08 24.84 -11.58
N ASP A 111 -3.40 25.85 -12.10
CA ASP A 111 -2.68 25.90 -13.37
C ASP A 111 -1.35 25.13 -13.36
N GLY A 112 -0.92 24.63 -12.19
CA GLY A 112 0.36 23.94 -12.03
C GLY A 112 1.55 24.87 -11.84
N ILE A 113 1.33 26.19 -11.74
CA ILE A 113 2.38 27.18 -11.58
C ILE A 113 2.67 27.41 -10.09
N PRO A 114 3.94 27.35 -9.63
CA PRO A 114 4.30 27.69 -8.26
C PRO A 114 3.88 29.12 -7.90
N ARG A 115 3.30 29.32 -6.71
CA ARG A 115 2.92 30.67 -6.21
C ARG A 115 4.05 31.37 -5.47
N ASP A 116 5.29 30.93 -5.69
CA ASP A 116 6.46 31.55 -5.08
C ASP A 116 6.72 32.92 -5.76
N PRO A 117 6.83 34.03 -5.00
CA PRO A 117 7.19 35.33 -5.55
C PRO A 117 8.52 35.36 -6.31
N LYS A 118 9.42 34.41 -6.06
CA LYS A 118 10.71 34.27 -6.74
C LYS A 118 10.66 33.31 -7.93
N PHE A 119 9.50 32.74 -8.24
CA PHE A 119 9.35 31.86 -9.38
C PHE A 119 9.57 32.64 -10.69
N VAL A 120 10.56 32.21 -11.47
CA VAL A 120 10.83 32.73 -12.81
C VAL A 120 10.57 31.61 -13.81
N SER A 121 9.71 31.87 -14.79
CA SER A 121 9.41 30.96 -15.90
C SER A 121 9.75 31.62 -17.23
N PHE A 122 10.19 30.82 -18.19
CA PHE A 122 10.42 31.24 -19.57
C PHE A 122 9.43 30.47 -20.45
N SER A 123 8.53 31.21 -21.10
CA SER A 123 7.53 30.69 -22.03
C SER A 123 7.71 31.28 -23.41
#